data_AF-A0A1C6GIM2-F1
#
_entry.id   AF-A0A1C6GIM2-F1
#
_cell.length_a   1.000
_cell.length_b   1.000
_cell.length_c   1.000
_cell.angle_alpha   90.00
_cell.angle_beta   90.00
_cell.angle_gamma   90.00
#
_symmetry.space_group_name_H-M   'P 1'
#
loop_
_entity.id
_entity.type
_entity.pdbx_description
1 polymer ?
#
loop_
_entity_poly.entity_id
_entity_poly.type
_entity_poly.pdbx_seq_one_letter_code
_entity_poly.pdbx_strand_id
1 'polypeptide(L)' 'MKKPESPCAKCTERMLRCHGHCERYMAFQRQNREYNQLVAAGTGQENRVKYSKSRLNRMYK' A
#
# COMPACT_ATOMS: atom_id res chain seq x y z
N MET A 1 -0.82 1.65 15.98
CA MET A 1 -0.35 0.57 15.09
C MET A 1 0.85 1.05 14.30
N LYS A 2 1.93 0.26 14.25
CA LYS A 2 3.10 0.56 13.42
C LYS A 2 2.82 0.14 11.98
N LYS A 3 3.23 0.95 11.00
CA LYS A 3 3.14 0.60 9.58
C LYS A 3 3.99 -0.65 9.32
N PRO A 4 3.45 -1.70 8.69
CA PRO A 4 4.24 -2.88 8.35
C PRO A 4 5.30 -2.52 7.30
N GLU A 5 6.48 -3.12 7.42
CA GLU A 5 7.61 -2.90 6.51
C GLU A 5 7.78 -4.09 5.58
N SER A 6 8.15 -3.82 4.32
CA SER A 6 8.33 -4.89 3.33
C SER A 6 9.52 -5.77 3.71
N PRO A 7 9.33 -7.09 3.89
CA PRO A 7 10.42 -8.01 4.18
C PRO A 7 11.36 -8.20 2.98
N CYS A 8 10.92 -7.80 1.78
CA CYS A 8 11.66 -7.96 0.54
C CYS A 8 12.53 -6.74 0.19
N ALA A 9 12.44 -5.64 0.93
CA ALA A 9 13.19 -4.42 0.64
C ALA A 9 14.72 -4.62 0.75
N LYS A 10 15.15 -5.52 1.65
CA LYS A 10 16.57 -5.86 1.88
C LYS A 10 16.86 -7.35 1.65
N CYS A 11 15.99 -8.05 0.93
CA CYS A 11 16.14 -9.49 0.70
C CYS A 11 17.17 -9.74 -0.43
N THR A 12 18.26 -10.41 -0.10
CA THR A 12 19.34 -10.77 -1.03
C THR A 12 18.94 -11.86 -2.02
N GLU A 13 17.96 -12.69 -1.66
CA GLU A 13 17.42 -13.78 -2.50
C GLU A 13 16.29 -13.31 -3.42
N ARG A 14 15.99 -12.01 -3.45
CA ARG A 14 14.89 -11.46 -4.22
C ARG A 14 15.18 -11.58 -5.73
N MET A 15 14.44 -12.46 -6.39
CA MET A 15 14.46 -12.63 -7.83
C MET A 15 13.26 -11.95 -8.53
N LEU A 16 13.35 -11.80 -9.85
CA LEU A 16 12.21 -11.41 -10.69
C LEU A 16 11.01 -12.34 -10.39
N ARG A 17 9.82 -11.75 -10.19
CA ARG A 17 8.55 -12.45 -9.86
C ARG A 17 8.51 -13.17 -8.50
N CYS A 18 9.50 -12.99 -7.63
CA CYS A 18 9.56 -13.61 -6.30
C CYS A 18 8.29 -13.39 -5.45
N HIS A 19 7.66 -12.21 -5.54
CA HIS A 19 6.46 -11.88 -4.78
C HIS A 19 5.25 -12.80 -5.04
N GLY A 20 5.20 -13.47 -6.19
CA GLY A 20 4.09 -14.38 -6.53
C GLY A 20 4.06 -15.67 -5.71
N HIS A 21 5.20 -16.08 -5.13
CA HIS A 21 5.34 -17.33 -4.36
C HIS A 21 5.99 -17.11 -2.99
N CYS A 22 6.40 -15.89 -2.65
CA CYS A 22 7.07 -15.59 -1.39
C CYS A 22 6.05 -15.48 -0.25
N GLU A 23 6.02 -16.48 0.64
CA GLU A 23 5.13 -16.50 1.81
C GLU A 23 5.33 -15.28 2.72
N ARG A 24 6.58 -14.85 2.91
CA ARG A 24 6.92 -13.66 3.71
C ARG A 24 6.29 -12.40 3.12
N TYR A 25 6.34 -12.26 1.80
CA TYR A 25 5.72 -11.13 1.10
C TYR A 25 4.19 -11.20 1.18
N MET A 26 3.59 -12.38 1.03
CA MET A 26 2.15 -12.56 1.15
C MET A 26 1.63 -12.26 2.56
N ALA A 27 2.37 -12.65 3.60
CA ALA A 27 2.08 -12.30 4.98
C ALA A 27 2.12 -10.77 5.18
N PHE A 28 3.17 -10.11 4.69
CA PHE A 28 3.26 -8.65 4.70
C PHE A 28 2.10 -7.99 3.94
N GLN A 29 1.72 -8.51 2.77
CA GLN A 29 0.63 -7.97 1.96
C GLN A 29 -0.71 -8.00 2.71
N ARG A 30 -0.98 -9.09 3.45
CA ARG A 30 -2.16 -9.21 4.33
C ARG A 30 -2.15 -8.16 5.44
N GLN A 31 -1.05 -8.08 6.20
CA GLN A 31 -0.89 -7.10 7.28
C GLN A 31 -0.99 -5.65 6.76
N ASN A 32 -0.41 -5.36 5.60
CA ASN A 32 -0.46 -4.03 5.00
C ASN A 32 -1.88 -3.68 4.52
N ARG A 33 -2.65 -4.66 4.03
CA ARG A 33 -4.06 -4.45 3.67
C ARG A 33 -4.89 -4.13 4.90
N GLU A 34 -4.72 -4.86 6.00
CA GLU A 34 -5.41 -4.61 7.27
C GLU A 34 -5.05 -3.23 7.84
N TYR A 35 -3.75 -2.89 7.86
CA TYR A 35 -3.30 -1.56 8.28
C TYR A 35 -3.95 -0.45 7.44
N ASN A 36 -3.97 -0.60 6.11
CA ASN A 36 -4.59 0.38 5.22
C ASN A 36 -6.10 0.49 5.43
N GLN A 37 -6.79 -0.61 5.72
CA GLN A 37 -8.23 -0.60 6.06
C GLN A 37 -8.48 0.18 7.35
N LEU A 38 -7.68 -0.04 8.38
CA LEU A 38 -7.79 0.67 9.66
C LEU A 38 -7.48 2.16 9.51
N VAL A 39 -6.45 2.51 8.72
CA VAL A 39 -6.14 3.91 8.41
C VAL A 39 -7.27 4.56 7.61
N ALA A 40 -7.83 3.86 6.62
CA ALA A 40 -8.93 4.37 5.81
C ALA A 40 -10.19 4.60 6.66
N ALA A 41 -10.51 3.67 7.57
CA ALA A 41 -11.63 3.80 8.51
C ALA A 41 -11.41 4.98 9.48
N GLY A 42 -10.21 5.14 10.02
CA GLY A 42 -9.88 6.22 10.95
C GLY A 42 -9.75 7.61 10.31
N THR A 43 -9.57 7.69 8.99
CA THR A 43 -9.43 8.98 8.26
C THR A 43 -10.70 9.44 7.54
N GLY A 44 -11.81 8.71 7.67
CA GLY A 44 -13.09 9.10 7.05
C GLY A 44 -13.04 9.16 5.52
N GLN A 45 -12.21 8.31 4.88
CA GLN A 45 -11.97 8.37 3.43
C GLN A 45 -13.15 7.95 2.54
N GLU A 46 -14.29 7.58 3.12
CA GLU A 46 -15.48 7.12 2.38
C GLU A 46 -15.99 8.13 1.34
N ASN A 47 -15.71 9.44 1.51
CA ASN A 47 -16.15 10.48 0.58
C ASN A 47 -15.00 11.21 -0.15
N ARG A 48 -13.78 10.68 -0.16
CA ARG A 48 -12.65 11.39 -0.78
C ARG A 48 -12.69 11.22 -2.30
N VAL A 49 -13.19 12.24 -3.01
CA VAL A 49 -13.21 12.30 -4.48
C VAL A 49 -11.79 12.10 -5.01
N LYS A 50 -11.54 10.93 -5.62
CA LYS A 50 -10.25 10.62 -6.25
C LYS A 50 -10.18 11.31 -7.61
N TYR A 51 -9.61 12.51 -7.63
CA TYR A 51 -9.27 13.17 -8.88
C TYR A 51 -8.01 12.54 -9.49
N SER A 52 -7.99 12.40 -10.81
CA SER A 52 -6.76 12.09 -11.53
C SER A 52 -5.74 13.23 -11.34
N LYS A 53 -4.44 12.90 -11.41
CA LYS A 53 -3.35 13.88 -11.24
C LYS A 53 -3.48 15.06 -12.21
N SER A 54 -3.93 14.79 -13.44
CA SER A 54 -4.21 15.81 -14.46
C SER A 54 -5.41 16.70 -14.16
N ARG A 55 -6.41 16.20 -13.43
CA ARG A 55 -7.57 16.99 -12.98
C ARG A 55 -7.23 17.87 -11.79
N LEU A 56 -6.43 17.37 -10.85
CA LEU A 56 -5.90 18.19 -9.74
C LEU A 56 -5.09 19.39 -10.26
N ASN A 57 -4.16 19.16 -11.19
CA ASN A 57 -3.33 20.23 -11.76
C ASN A 57 -4.13 21.32 -12.49
N ARG A 58 -5.35 21.03 -12.96
CA ARG A 58 -6.24 22.02 -13.59
C ARG A 58 -7.04 22.83 -12.58
N MET A 59 -7.29 22.30 -11.38
CA MET A 59 -8.07 22.98 -10.34
C MET A 59 -7.24 23.97 -9.51
N TYR A 60 -5.92 23.72 -9.38
CA TYR A 60 -4.99 24.55 -8.61
C TYR A 60 -4.12 25.45 -9.49
N LYS A 61 -4.51 25.67 -10.74
CA LYS A 61 -3.94 26.65 -11.66
C LYS A 61 -4.89 27.81 -11.81
#